data_AF-A0A3D3A715-F1
#
_entry.id   AF-A0A3D3A715-F1
#
_cell.length_a   1.000
_cell.length_b   1.000
_cell.length_c   1.000
_cell.angle_alpha   90.00
_cell.angle_beta   90.00
_cell.angle_gamma   90.00
#
_symmetry.space_group_name_H-M   'P 1'
#
loop_
_entity.id
_entity.type
_entity.pdbx_description
1 polymer ?
#
loop_
_entity_poly.entity_id
_entity_poly.type
_entity_poly.pdbx_seq_one_letter_code
_entity_poly.pdbx_strand_id
1 'polypeptide(L)'
;EAGIFHHLITLPTYHDTALGTDILSEGYFGDLGMLAYVRDVQRKEIRRGMASVKHQDLAGSNIGDDHKEYFSGDMALLASGEDNTMNQF
;
A
#
# COMPACT_ATOMS: atom_id res chain seq x y z
N GLU A 1 8.05 17.11 35.06
CA GLU A 1 7.41 16.99 33.74
C GLU A 1 6.33 18.05 33.62
N ALA A 2 6.31 18.80 32.52
CA ALA A 2 5.21 19.71 32.22
C ALA A 2 3.98 18.86 31.82
N GLY A 3 2.80 19.16 32.36
CA GLY A 3 1.54 18.41 32.18
C GLY A 3 0.92 18.48 30.78
N ILE A 4 1.75 18.42 29.73
CA ILE A 4 1.31 18.38 28.35
C ILE A 4 1.01 16.91 27.99
N PHE A 5 -0.29 16.60 27.87
CA PHE A 5 -0.79 15.25 27.57
C PHE A 5 -1.10 15.02 26.09
N HIS A 6 -1.07 16.08 25.27
CA HIS A 6 -1.32 16.00 23.83
C HIS A 6 -0.18 16.70 23.08
N HIS A 7 0.60 15.92 22.34
CA HIS A 7 1.68 16.39 21.47
C HIS A 7 1.31 16.05 20.04
N LEU A 8 1.40 17.03 19.15
CA LEU A 8 1.16 16.84 17.72
C LEU A 8 2.30 17.44 16.92
N ILE A 9 2.68 16.75 15.85
CA ILE A 9 3.44 17.33 14.75
C ILE A 9 2.39 17.84 13.77
N THR A 10 2.48 19.09 13.32
CA THR A 10 1.45 19.69 12.48
C THR A 10 1.38 19.05 11.10
N LEU A 11 2.53 18.79 10.48
CA LEU A 11 2.64 18.34 9.08
C LEU A 11 3.55 17.11 8.88
N PRO A 12 3.48 16.05 9.71
CA PRO A 12 4.38 14.90 9.60
C PRO A 12 4.20 14.19 8.26
N THR A 13 2.95 13.97 7.85
CA THR A 13 2.63 13.29 6.58
C THR A 13 3.11 14.08 5.36
N TYR A 14 3.02 15.42 5.39
CA TYR A 14 3.47 16.26 4.28
C TYR A 14 4.97 16.12 4.04
N HIS A 15 5.77 16.28 5.10
CA HIS A 15 7.21 16.19 5.00
C HIS A 15 7.69 14.78 4.65
N ASP A 16 7.11 13.74 5.27
CA ASP A 16 7.52 12.36 5.04
C ASP A 16 7.14 11.88 3.63
N THR A 17 5.95 12.24 3.14
CA THR A 17 5.51 11.88 1.77
C THR A 17 6.34 12.60 0.72
N ALA A 18 6.60 13.91 0.91
CA ALA A 18 7.39 14.70 -0.03
C ALA A 18 8.84 14.17 -0.11
N LEU A 19 9.50 13.98 1.03
CA LEU A 19 10.86 13.46 1.09
C LEU A 19 10.95 12.02 0.56
N GLY A 20 10.01 11.15 0.94
CA GLY A 20 9.98 9.77 0.48
C GLY A 20 9.81 9.66 -1.05
N THR A 21 8.97 10.52 -1.63
CA THR A 21 8.77 10.58 -3.08
C THR A 21 10.01 11.09 -3.81
N ASP A 22 10.67 12.12 -3.28
CA ASP A 22 11.90 12.70 -3.85
C ASP A 22 13.05 11.68 -3.87
N ILE A 23 13.33 11.04 -2.71
CA ILE A 23 14.35 9.99 -2.58
C ILE A 23 14.04 8.80 -3.50
N LEU A 24 12.78 8.36 -3.54
CA LEU A 24 12.38 7.25 -4.41
C LEU A 24 12.59 7.63 -5.88
N SER A 25 12.22 8.85 -6.29
CA SER A 25 12.38 9.33 -7.65
C SER A 25 13.86 9.40 -8.06
N GLU A 26 14.72 9.93 -7.19
CA GLU A 26 16.16 9.99 -7.42
C GLU A 26 16.74 8.58 -7.67
N GLY A 27 16.41 7.61 -6.83
CA GLY A 27 16.89 6.24 -7.01
C GLY A 27 16.26 5.53 -8.22
N TYR A 28 14.96 5.72 -8.44
CA TYR A 28 14.20 5.03 -9.48
C TYR A 28 14.54 5.51 -10.90
N PHE A 29 14.79 6.80 -11.08
CA PHE A 29 15.20 7.37 -12.35
C PHE A 29 16.72 7.50 -12.51
N GLY A 30 17.47 7.28 -11.43
CA GLY A 30 18.93 7.11 -11.46
C GLY A 30 19.35 5.66 -11.72
N ASP A 31 20.56 5.32 -11.28
CA ASP A 31 21.22 4.04 -11.63
C ASP A 31 20.55 2.79 -11.02
N LEU A 32 19.79 2.94 -9.94
CA LEU A 32 19.15 1.80 -9.25
C LEU A 32 17.91 1.29 -9.99
N GLY A 33 17.21 2.15 -10.74
CA GLY A 33 15.98 1.77 -11.42
C GLY A 33 14.96 1.15 -10.46
N MET A 34 14.36 0.04 -10.90
CA MET A 34 13.40 -0.74 -10.10
C MET A 34 13.95 -1.22 -8.75
N LEU A 35 15.28 -1.35 -8.59
CA LEU A 35 15.85 -1.79 -7.31
C LEU A 35 15.55 -0.79 -6.19
N ALA A 36 15.47 0.51 -6.48
CA ALA A 36 15.08 1.52 -5.50
C ALA A 36 13.69 1.21 -4.91
N TYR A 37 12.71 0.95 -5.77
CA TYR A 37 11.35 0.61 -5.34
C TYR A 37 11.29 -0.73 -4.58
N VAL A 38 11.87 -1.80 -5.14
CA VAL A 38 11.81 -3.14 -4.54
C VAL A 38 12.52 -3.18 -3.19
N ARG A 39 13.74 -2.62 -3.09
CA ARG A 39 14.54 -2.65 -1.86
C ARG A 39 13.95 -1.76 -0.79
N ASP A 40 13.60 -0.53 -1.15
CA ASP A 40 13.35 0.52 -0.17
C ASP A 40 11.89 0.75 0.17
N VAL A 41 10.97 0.27 -0.67
CA VAL A 41 9.52 0.31 -0.41
C VAL A 41 9.01 -1.10 -0.18
N GLN A 42 8.88 -1.90 -1.25
CA GLN A 42 8.13 -3.16 -1.21
C GLN A 42 8.68 -4.17 -0.18
N ARG A 43 10.00 -4.41 -0.17
CA ARG A 43 10.61 -5.32 0.83
C ARG A 43 10.50 -4.81 2.27
N LYS A 44 10.44 -3.50 2.48
CA LYS A 44 10.25 -2.93 3.83
C LYS A 44 8.80 -3.12 4.28
N GLU A 45 7.83 -2.88 3.40
CA GLU A 45 6.41 -3.11 3.68
C GLU A 45 6.14 -4.57 4.04
N ILE A 46 6.68 -5.52 3.26
CA ILE A 46 6.59 -6.96 3.55
C ILE A 46 7.18 -7.28 4.93
N ARG A 47 8.39 -6.80 5.24
CA ARG A 47 9.04 -7.04 6.55
C ARG A 47 8.28 -6.46 7.73
N ARG A 48 7.52 -5.38 7.51
CA ARG A 48 6.70 -4.72 8.54
C ARG A 48 5.27 -5.26 8.61
N GLY A 49 4.90 -6.21 7.74
CA GLY A 49 3.54 -6.74 7.68
C GLY A 49 2.51 -5.67 7.31
N MET A 50 2.87 -4.71 6.45
CA MET A 50 1.96 -3.64 6.08
C MET A 50 0.86 -4.15 5.13
N ALA A 51 -0.39 -3.76 5.40
CA ALA A 51 -1.53 -4.14 4.55
C ALA A 51 -1.44 -3.58 3.12
N SER A 52 -0.68 -2.50 2.91
CA SER A 52 -0.44 -1.88 1.60
C SER A 52 0.22 -2.80 0.58
N VAL A 53 0.94 -3.85 1.04
CA VAL A 53 1.47 -4.88 0.14
C VAL A 53 0.35 -5.49 -0.70
N LYS A 54 -0.82 -5.74 -0.09
CA LYS A 54 -2.05 -6.19 -0.74
C LYS A 54 -2.97 -5.00 -1.00
N HIS A 55 -2.49 -4.06 -1.79
CA HIS A 55 -3.18 -2.78 -2.04
C HIS A 55 -4.61 -2.94 -2.58
N GLN A 56 -4.94 -4.03 -3.29
CA GLN A 56 -6.31 -4.30 -3.76
C GLN A 56 -7.27 -4.64 -2.60
N ASP A 57 -6.83 -5.47 -1.64
CA ASP A 57 -7.58 -5.78 -0.41
C ASP A 57 -7.66 -4.55 0.49
N LEU A 58 -6.56 -3.82 0.66
CA LEU A 58 -6.56 -2.56 1.41
C LEU A 58 -7.52 -1.53 0.82
N ALA A 59 -7.70 -1.51 -0.51
CA ALA A 59 -8.66 -0.67 -1.20
C ALA A 59 -10.11 -1.21 -1.16
N GLY A 60 -10.34 -2.37 -0.53
CA GLY A 60 -11.66 -2.95 -0.31
C GLY A 60 -12.18 -3.83 -1.45
N SER A 61 -11.31 -4.34 -2.33
CA SER A 61 -11.74 -5.18 -3.46
C SER A 61 -12.47 -6.44 -3.01
N ASN A 62 -12.02 -7.07 -1.91
CA ASN A 62 -12.67 -8.26 -1.34
C ASN A 62 -14.10 -7.96 -0.88
N ILE A 63 -14.32 -6.81 -0.23
CA ILE A 63 -15.67 -6.37 0.18
C ILE A 63 -16.56 -6.16 -1.04
N GLY A 64 -16.00 -5.63 -2.13
CA GLY A 64 -16.70 -5.48 -3.40
C GLY A 64 -17.08 -6.81 -4.03
N ASP A 65 -16.21 -7.82 -3.94
CA ASP A 65 -16.46 -9.16 -4.46
C ASP A 65 -17.51 -9.90 -3.63
N ASP A 66 -17.42 -9.88 -2.29
CA ASP A 66 -18.44 -10.43 -1.39
C ASP A 66 -19.84 -9.84 -1.69
N HIS A 67 -19.89 -8.53 -1.93
CA HIS A 67 -21.12 -7.86 -2.31
C HIS A 67 -21.66 -8.38 -3.66
N LYS A 68 -20.82 -8.52 -4.67
CA LYS A 68 -21.26 -9.02 -5.99
C LYS A 68 -21.73 -10.46 -5.93
N GLU A 69 -21.03 -11.32 -5.19
CA GLU A 69 -21.43 -12.71 -4.98
C GLU A 69 -22.79 -12.78 -4.28
N TYR A 70 -23.02 -11.97 -3.26
CA TYR A 70 -24.30 -11.94 -2.55
C TYR A 70 -25.49 -11.64 -3.48
N PHE A 71 -25.32 -10.76 -4.48
CA PHE A 71 -26.41 -10.36 -5.39
C PHE A 71 -26.49 -11.16 -6.69
N SER A 72 -25.35 -11.64 -7.21
CA SER A 72 -25.25 -12.22 -8.55
C SER A 72 -24.89 -13.71 -8.54
N GLY A 73 -24.59 -14.28 -7.37
CA GLY A 73 -24.17 -15.67 -7.22
C GLY A 73 -23.04 -16.03 -8.19
N ASP A 74 -23.16 -17.17 -8.86
CA ASP A 74 -22.17 -17.70 -9.79
C ASP A 74 -21.92 -16.81 -11.04
N MET A 75 -22.77 -15.82 -11.30
CA MET A 75 -22.61 -14.88 -12.42
C MET A 75 -21.85 -13.61 -12.02
N ALA A 76 -21.38 -13.51 -10.77
CA ALA A 76 -20.65 -12.36 -10.27
C ALA A 76 -19.32 -12.15 -11.03
N LEU A 77 -19.10 -10.92 -11.52
CA LEU A 77 -17.82 -10.54 -12.14
C LEU A 77 -16.85 -10.02 -11.05
N LEU A 78 -16.02 -10.91 -10.54
CA LEU A 78 -15.10 -10.62 -9.43
C LEU A 78 -13.85 -9.86 -9.89
N ALA A 79 -13.31 -9.03 -9.00
CA ALA A 79 -12.00 -8.40 -9.16
C ALA A 79 -10.86 -9.36 -8.79
N SER A 80 -11.15 -10.32 -7.91
CA SER A 80 -10.29 -11.46 -7.62
C SER A 80 -10.31 -12.51 -8.74
N GLY A 81 -9.25 -13.32 -8.84
CA GLY A 81 -9.06 -14.29 -9.91
C GLY A 81 -7.64 -14.87 -9.95
N GLU A 82 -7.38 -15.76 -10.90
CA GLU A 82 -6.08 -16.44 -11.07
C GLU A 82 -4.93 -15.42 -11.29
N ASP A 83 -5.19 -14.41 -12.11
CA ASP A 83 -4.24 -13.34 -12.43
C ASP A 83 -4.19 -12.20 -11.39
N ASN A 84 -4.81 -12.37 -10.21
CA ASN A 84 -4.80 -11.34 -9.18
C ASN A 84 -3.38 -11.16 -8.62
N THR A 85 -2.89 -9.92 -8.65
CA THR A 85 -1.58 -9.53 -8.11
C THR A 85 -1.44 -9.82 -6.61
N MET A 86 -2.55 -9.93 -5.87
CA MET A 86 -2.55 -10.34 -4.46
C MET A 86 -2.00 -11.74 -4.22
N ASN A 87 -2.06 -12.65 -5.21
CA ASN A 87 -1.53 -14.01 -5.08
C ASN A 87 0.00 -14.06 -5.07
N GLN A 88 0.66 -12.94 -5.41
CA GLN A 88 2.11 -12.81 -5.41
C GLN A 88 2.67 -12.31 -4.06
N PHE A 89 1.79 -12.09 -3.06
CA PHE A 89 2.13 -11.48 -1.76
C PHE A 89 1.47 -12.17 -0.56
#